data_AF-Q2LXB1-F1
#
_entry.id   AF-Q2LXB1-F1
#
_cell.length_a   1.000
_cell.length_b   1.000
_cell.length_c   1.000
_cell.angle_alpha   90.00
_cell.angle_beta   90.00
_cell.angle_gamma   90.00
#
_symmetry.space_group_name_H-M   'P 1'
#
loop_
_entity.id
_entity.type
_entity.pdbx_description
1 polymer ?
#
loop_
_entity_poly.entity_id
_entity_poly.type
_entity_poly.pdbx_seq_one_letter_code
_entity_poly.pdbx_strand_id
1 'polypeptide(L)'
;MYPGCRLCINIGDQFARSVYYGRYKVIPIRTEIIKFCETMGFDYMGAIIWQKVTTTNTTGGATIMGSFPYPRNGILKLDYEFILFFKKQGNAPKPTREQKERSVISKEDWNTYFSGHWYFSGVKQEGHIAMFPEELPARLIKMFAFVGDTVLDPFLGSGTTSMAARNLERNSIGYEINQDFIPAIRQKLNVCQMDIHGAEYSFLEDSATIDCEQEIEKLPYVFKDPHKLDKKIDPKKLLFGSKIDRNSADREEYFSVKEVISPEVIRLSNGLLIRLMGVRENTAMNGLAVNFITEKTKGQKIFLKFDLQKHDSQNRLLCYVYLKNKTFLNAHLIKEGLAIVDRSVDFRYKDKFMKLEAQCG
;
A
#
# COMPACT_ATOMS: atom_id res chain seq x y z
N MET A 1 25.87 1.76 14.84
CA MET A 1 25.45 0.53 15.55
C MET A 1 26.67 -0.24 16.03
N TYR A 2 26.71 -0.59 17.32
CA TYR A 2 27.78 -1.43 17.89
C TYR A 2 27.79 -2.84 17.26
N PRO A 3 28.95 -3.50 17.14
CA PRO A 3 29.05 -4.92 16.82
C PRO A 3 28.14 -5.77 17.72
N GLY A 4 27.59 -6.87 17.21
CA GLY A 4 26.73 -7.78 17.98
C GLY A 4 25.29 -7.31 18.24
N CYS A 5 24.97 -6.03 18.02
CA CYS A 5 23.60 -5.52 18.11
C CYS A 5 22.71 -6.00 16.96
N ARG A 6 21.39 -5.79 17.12
CA ARG A 6 20.37 -6.26 16.18
C ARG A 6 19.79 -5.13 15.34
N LEU A 7 19.44 -5.46 14.10
CA LEU A 7 18.58 -4.67 13.23
C LEU A 7 17.29 -5.47 13.01
N CYS A 8 16.15 -4.86 13.29
CA CYS A 8 14.83 -5.47 13.12
C CYS A 8 14.04 -4.66 12.08
N ILE A 9 13.48 -5.32 11.07
CA ILE A 9 12.75 -4.64 9.99
C ILE A 9 11.37 -5.27 9.85
N ASN A 10 10.31 -4.51 10.18
CA ASN A 10 8.94 -4.89 9.87
C ASN A 10 8.62 -4.53 8.41
N ILE A 11 8.24 -5.53 7.61
CA ILE A 11 7.96 -5.34 6.18
C ILE A 11 6.81 -6.25 5.71
N GLY A 12 5.88 -5.67 4.96
CA GLY A 12 4.88 -6.40 4.20
C GLY A 12 5.28 -6.54 2.74
N ASP A 13 5.15 -7.74 2.18
CA ASP A 13 5.25 -7.92 0.73
C ASP A 13 4.09 -7.19 0.03
N GLN A 14 4.37 -6.52 -1.08
CA GLN A 14 3.40 -5.63 -1.72
C GLN A 14 2.60 -6.33 -2.82
N PHE A 15 1.27 -6.21 -2.77
CA PHE A 15 0.41 -6.74 -3.82
C PHE A 15 0.29 -5.78 -5.01
N ALA A 16 0.95 -6.12 -6.12
CA ALA A 16 0.82 -5.43 -7.39
C ALA A 16 -0.48 -5.86 -8.09
N ARG A 17 -1.45 -4.93 -8.19
CA ARG A 17 -2.75 -5.20 -8.84
C ARG A 17 -2.62 -5.23 -10.36
N SER A 18 -3.36 -6.14 -11.01
CA SER A 18 -3.42 -6.25 -12.47
C SER A 18 -3.94 -5.01 -13.20
N VAL A 19 -4.66 -4.12 -12.51
CA VAL A 19 -5.13 -2.86 -13.10
C VAL A 19 -3.94 -1.93 -13.43
N TYR A 20 -2.92 -1.90 -12.59
CA TYR A 20 -1.74 -1.05 -12.79
C TYR A 20 -0.67 -1.71 -13.64
N TYR A 21 -0.50 -3.03 -13.43
CA TYR A 21 0.68 -3.76 -13.88
C TYR A 21 0.34 -4.87 -14.89
N GLY A 22 -0.89 -4.90 -15.40
CA GLY A 22 -1.38 -5.90 -16.36
C GLY A 22 -1.62 -7.31 -15.80
N ARG A 23 -0.96 -7.70 -14.70
CA ARG A 23 -1.11 -8.97 -13.99
C ARG A 23 -1.04 -8.81 -12.48
N TYR A 24 -1.55 -9.79 -11.73
CA TYR A 24 -1.37 -9.86 -10.29
C TYR A 24 0.02 -10.43 -9.97
N LYS A 25 0.79 -9.75 -9.11
CA LYS A 25 2.11 -10.19 -8.65
C LYS A 25 2.26 -9.76 -7.19
N VAL A 26 2.83 -10.63 -6.35
CA VAL A 26 3.35 -10.21 -5.04
C VAL A 26 4.79 -9.78 -5.27
N ILE A 27 5.13 -8.55 -4.88
CA ILE A 27 6.50 -8.04 -4.89
C ILE A 27 7.13 -8.46 -3.55
N PRO A 28 8.11 -9.38 -3.56
CA PRO A 28 8.66 -9.95 -2.34
C PRO A 28 9.73 -9.03 -1.73
N ILE A 29 9.32 -7.83 -1.29
CA ILE A 29 10.21 -6.77 -0.79
C ILE A 29 11.14 -7.31 0.30
N ARG A 30 10.64 -8.20 1.17
CA ARG A 30 11.44 -8.81 2.24
C ARG A 30 12.71 -9.51 1.72
N THR A 31 12.64 -10.13 0.54
CA THR A 31 13.75 -10.92 -0.03
C THR A 31 14.88 -10.00 -0.46
N GLU A 32 14.51 -8.84 -0.99
CA GLU A 32 15.45 -7.83 -1.45
C GLU A 32 16.13 -7.13 -0.27
N ILE A 33 15.39 -6.89 0.82
CA ILE A 33 15.95 -6.40 2.08
C ILE A 33 16.94 -7.41 2.68
N ILE A 34 16.61 -8.70 2.69
CA ILE A 34 17.52 -9.74 3.21
C ILE A 34 18.84 -9.72 2.41
N LYS A 35 18.77 -9.79 1.08
CA LYS A 35 19.98 -9.74 0.23
C LYS A 35 20.80 -8.47 0.47
N PHE A 36 20.14 -7.32 0.57
CA PHE A 36 20.81 -6.05 0.83
C PHE A 36 21.56 -6.08 2.16
N CYS A 37 20.89 -6.49 3.25
CA CYS A 37 21.49 -6.55 4.58
C CYS A 37 22.65 -7.57 4.65
N GLU A 38 22.51 -8.75 4.05
CA GLU A 38 23.59 -9.74 4.01
C GLU A 38 24.79 -9.25 3.21
N THR A 39 24.55 -8.56 2.08
CA THR A 39 25.63 -7.95 1.28
C THR A 39 26.36 -6.85 2.05
N MET A 40 25.67 -6.16 2.96
CA MET A 40 26.25 -5.16 3.88
C MET A 40 27.00 -5.79 5.08
N GLY A 41 27.06 -7.12 5.18
CA GLY A 41 27.78 -7.82 6.24
C GLY A 41 26.98 -8.06 7.52
N PHE A 42 25.65 -8.03 7.46
CA PHE A 42 24.79 -8.49 8.54
C PHE A 42 24.50 -10.00 8.41
N ASP A 43 24.46 -10.71 9.52
CA ASP A 43 23.99 -12.09 9.54
C ASP A 43 22.46 -12.11 9.62
N TYR A 44 21.79 -12.75 8.67
CA TYR A 44 20.34 -12.98 8.77
C TYR A 44 20.04 -14.03 9.85
N MET A 45 19.13 -13.68 10.77
CA MET A 45 18.83 -14.49 11.95
C MET A 45 17.46 -15.18 11.89
N GLY A 46 16.72 -15.00 10.79
CA GLY A 46 15.35 -15.47 10.64
C GLY A 46 14.33 -14.33 10.67
N ALA A 47 13.05 -14.70 10.71
CA ALA A 47 11.94 -13.75 10.72
C ALA A 47 10.79 -14.26 11.58
N ILE A 48 10.05 -13.32 12.16
CA ILE A 48 8.73 -13.57 12.75
C ILE A 48 7.65 -13.24 11.74
N ILE A 49 6.65 -14.11 11.64
CA ILE A 49 5.43 -13.85 10.88
C ILE A 49 4.44 -13.17 11.85
N TRP A 50 4.21 -11.88 11.63
CA TRP A 50 3.20 -11.14 12.37
C TRP A 50 1.87 -11.21 11.62
N GLN A 51 0.96 -12.02 12.15
CA GLN A 51 -0.40 -12.17 11.64
C GLN A 51 -1.27 -11.04 12.17
N LYS A 52 -1.72 -10.15 11.26
CA LYS A 52 -2.61 -9.03 11.60
C LYS A 52 -4.04 -9.54 11.64
N VAL A 53 -4.69 -9.44 12.80
CA VAL A 53 -6.13 -9.72 12.90
C VAL A 53 -6.89 -8.73 12.03
N THR A 54 -7.47 -9.20 10.91
CA THR A 54 -8.15 -8.37 9.90
C THR A 54 -9.51 -7.86 10.35
N THR A 55 -9.55 -6.95 11.32
CA THR A 55 -10.72 -6.06 11.51
C THR A 55 -10.60 -4.77 10.70
N THR A 56 -9.44 -4.55 10.06
CA THR A 56 -9.12 -3.36 9.26
C THR A 56 -9.10 -3.67 7.77
N ASN A 57 -9.74 -2.81 6.97
CA ASN A 57 -9.64 -2.78 5.52
C ASN A 57 -8.19 -2.44 5.12
N THR A 58 -7.32 -3.45 5.09
CA THR A 58 -5.95 -3.26 4.61
C THR A 58 -6.00 -2.87 3.13
N THR A 59 -5.26 -1.83 2.79
CA THR A 59 -4.99 -1.41 1.44
C THR A 59 -4.22 -2.50 0.70
N GLY A 60 -4.94 -3.48 0.15
CA GLY A 60 -4.39 -4.39 -0.87
C GLY A 60 -4.31 -5.88 -0.56
N GLY A 61 -5.20 -6.50 0.21
CA GLY A 61 -5.18 -7.97 0.25
C GLY A 61 -6.18 -8.73 1.11
N ALA A 62 -7.09 -8.06 1.83
CA ALA A 62 -7.93 -8.73 2.83
C ALA A 62 -9.12 -9.54 2.27
N THR A 63 -9.41 -9.47 0.96
CA THR A 63 -10.50 -10.24 0.34
C THR A 63 -9.89 -11.34 -0.53
N ILE A 64 -10.40 -12.58 -0.42
CA ILE A 64 -10.02 -13.67 -1.33
C ILE A 64 -10.39 -13.23 -2.75
N MET A 65 -9.38 -12.93 -3.55
CA MET A 65 -9.57 -12.53 -4.94
C MET A 65 -9.61 -13.79 -5.79
N GLY A 66 -10.62 -13.93 -6.63
CA GLY A 66 -10.82 -15.11 -7.46
C GLY A 66 -12.29 -15.28 -7.83
N SER A 67 -12.58 -16.24 -8.70
CA SER A 67 -13.93 -16.55 -9.14
C SER A 67 -14.60 -17.49 -8.15
N PHE A 68 -14.99 -17.04 -6.96
CA PHE A 68 -15.73 -17.90 -6.01
C PHE A 68 -17.01 -18.48 -6.67
N PRO A 69 -17.32 -19.78 -6.53
CA PRO A 69 -16.61 -20.84 -5.79
C PRO A 69 -15.53 -21.61 -6.61
N TYR A 70 -15.24 -21.20 -7.84
CA TYR A 70 -14.30 -21.85 -8.76
C TYR A 70 -12.83 -21.57 -8.37
N PRO A 71 -12.03 -22.61 -8.04
CA PRO A 71 -10.78 -22.45 -7.29
C PRO A 71 -9.57 -21.99 -8.12
N ARG A 72 -9.58 -22.16 -9.45
CA ARG A 72 -8.36 -22.04 -10.30
C ARG A 72 -7.62 -20.69 -10.22
N ASN A 73 -8.34 -19.60 -9.91
CA ASN A 73 -7.78 -18.24 -9.89
C ASN A 73 -7.82 -17.62 -8.48
N GLY A 74 -7.93 -18.43 -7.43
CA GLY A 74 -7.88 -17.96 -6.04
C GLY A 74 -6.50 -17.40 -5.70
N ILE A 75 -6.45 -16.19 -5.17
CA ILE A 75 -5.23 -15.53 -4.68
C ILE A 75 -5.24 -15.57 -3.15
N LEU A 76 -4.09 -15.93 -2.57
CA LEU A 76 -3.91 -15.95 -1.12
C LEU A 76 -4.14 -14.57 -0.52
N LYS A 77 -4.85 -14.54 0.61
CA LYS A 77 -4.99 -13.36 1.44
C LYS A 77 -3.64 -13.07 2.11
N LEU A 78 -3.13 -11.85 1.93
CA LEU A 78 -1.92 -11.38 2.61
C LEU A 78 -2.32 -10.57 3.83
N ASP A 79 -2.52 -11.26 4.95
CA ASP A 79 -2.89 -10.70 6.24
C ASP A 79 -1.77 -10.77 7.28
N TYR A 80 -0.53 -10.93 6.81
CA TYR A 80 0.66 -10.94 7.64
C TYR A 80 1.74 -9.99 7.13
N GLU A 81 2.64 -9.63 8.02
CA GLU A 81 3.91 -8.95 7.73
C GLU A 81 5.07 -9.77 8.30
N PHE A 82 6.28 -9.52 7.81
CA PHE A 82 7.49 -10.15 8.28
C PHE A 82 8.28 -9.18 9.15
N ILE A 83 8.70 -9.64 10.32
CA ILE A 83 9.68 -8.93 11.15
C ILE A 83 11.02 -9.65 10.96
N LEU A 84 11.88 -9.07 10.14
CA LEU A 84 13.19 -9.63 9.81
C LEU A 84 14.22 -9.31 10.89
N PHE A 85 15.08 -10.26 11.24
CA PHE A 85 16.17 -10.08 12.20
C PHE A 85 17.53 -10.18 11.54
N PHE A 86 18.38 -9.21 11.87
CA PHE A 86 19.76 -9.17 11.42
C PHE A 86 20.69 -8.92 12.60
N LYS A 87 21.86 -9.55 12.60
CA LYS A 87 22.93 -9.30 13.57
C LYS A 87 24.08 -8.59 12.89
N LYS A 88 24.57 -7.50 13.47
CA LYS A 88 25.88 -6.99 13.08
C LYS A 88 26.96 -7.93 13.62
N GLN A 89 27.90 -8.34 12.77
CA GLN A 89 29.00 -9.21 13.19
C GLN A 89 29.79 -8.61 14.36
N GLY A 90 30.35 -9.49 15.20
CA GLY A 90 31.08 -9.15 16.42
C GLY A 90 30.27 -9.29 17.71
N ASN A 91 30.78 -8.65 18.77
CA ASN A 91 30.30 -8.79 20.14
C ASN A 91 29.65 -7.52 20.66
N ALA A 92 28.46 -7.66 21.25
CA ALA A 92 27.74 -6.55 21.86
C ALA A 92 28.45 -6.05 23.12
N PRO A 93 28.24 -4.77 23.50
CA PRO A 93 28.65 -4.26 24.80
C PRO A 93 28.11 -5.13 25.93
N LYS A 94 28.92 -5.37 26.97
CA LYS A 94 28.49 -6.14 28.13
C LYS A 94 27.62 -5.25 29.03
N PRO A 95 26.37 -5.63 29.32
CA PRO A 95 25.51 -4.85 30.22
C PRO A 95 25.97 -4.96 31.67
N THR A 96 25.70 -3.93 32.46
CA THR A 96 25.94 -3.94 33.90
C THR A 96 24.98 -4.87 34.63
N ARG A 97 25.25 -5.19 35.90
CA ARG A 97 24.35 -6.03 36.70
C ARG A 97 22.96 -5.40 36.85
N GLU A 98 22.93 -4.10 37.16
CA GLU A 98 21.69 -3.33 37.29
C GLU A 98 20.87 -3.32 35.99
N GLN A 99 21.53 -3.10 34.85
CA GLN A 99 20.87 -3.15 33.54
C GLN A 99 20.23 -4.51 33.28
N LYS A 100 20.91 -5.61 33.64
CA LYS A 100 20.35 -6.97 33.52
C LYS A 100 19.14 -7.17 34.42
N GLU A 101 19.24 -6.79 35.69
CA GLU A 101 18.15 -6.93 36.68
C GLU A 101 16.91 -6.14 36.26
N ARG A 102 17.08 -4.93 35.73
CA ARG A 102 15.97 -4.09 35.24
C ARG A 102 15.44 -4.46 33.86
N SER A 103 16.11 -5.37 33.15
CA SER A 103 15.70 -5.86 31.83
C SER A 103 15.21 -7.30 31.86
N VAL A 104 14.86 -7.82 33.04
CA VAL A 104 14.30 -9.16 33.16
C VAL A 104 12.98 -9.25 32.41
N ILE A 105 12.85 -10.31 31.61
CA ILE A 105 11.63 -10.67 30.89
C ILE A 105 11.03 -11.88 31.61
N SER A 106 9.71 -11.89 31.82
CA SER A 106 9.05 -13.06 32.40
C SER A 106 9.22 -14.29 31.50
N LYS A 107 9.11 -15.49 32.07
CA LYS A 107 9.20 -16.73 31.27
C LYS A 107 8.10 -16.82 30.21
N GLU A 108 6.92 -16.29 30.52
CA GLU A 108 5.78 -16.21 29.60
C GLU A 108 6.05 -15.26 28.43
N ASP A 109 6.54 -14.05 28.72
CA ASP A 109 6.95 -13.08 27.71
C ASP A 109 8.09 -13.64 26.86
N TRP A 110 9.07 -14.32 27.47
CA TRP A 110 10.18 -14.95 26.74
C TRP A 110 9.66 -15.97 25.70
N ASN A 111 8.80 -16.90 26.12
CA ASN A 111 8.23 -17.90 25.22
C ASN A 111 7.34 -17.26 24.15
N THR A 112 6.64 -16.17 24.48
CA THR A 112 5.77 -15.46 23.55
C THR A 112 6.56 -14.66 22.52
N TYR A 113 7.60 -13.93 22.94
CA TYR A 113 8.34 -13.01 22.09
C TYR A 113 9.33 -13.74 21.19
N PHE A 114 9.97 -14.80 21.68
CA PHE A 114 10.88 -15.64 20.88
C PHE A 114 10.16 -16.73 20.05
N SER A 115 8.83 -16.64 19.91
CA SER A 115 8.04 -17.46 18.98
C SER A 115 8.12 -16.93 17.56
N GLY A 116 8.19 -17.82 16.56
CA GLY A 116 8.22 -17.45 15.13
C GLY A 116 6.91 -16.87 14.58
N HIS A 117 5.82 -16.90 15.36
CA HIS A 117 4.52 -16.38 14.95
C HIS A 117 3.92 -15.48 16.03
N TRP A 118 3.57 -14.26 15.65
CA TRP A 118 2.93 -13.28 16.53
C TRP A 118 1.50 -12.97 16.06
N TYR A 119 0.58 -12.94 17.03
CA TYR A 119 -0.85 -12.75 16.79
C TYR A 119 -1.34 -11.56 17.63
N PHE A 120 -1.36 -10.37 17.03
CA PHE A 120 -1.99 -9.19 17.63
C PHE A 120 -2.48 -8.26 16.53
N SER A 121 -3.49 -7.45 16.88
CA SER A 121 -4.16 -6.57 15.92
C SER A 121 -3.24 -5.43 15.47
N GLY A 122 -3.33 -5.06 14.20
CA GLY A 122 -2.75 -3.80 13.72
C GLY A 122 -3.52 -2.59 14.26
N VAL A 123 -2.91 -1.41 14.16
CA VAL A 123 -3.59 -0.15 14.51
C VAL A 123 -4.37 0.37 13.30
N LYS A 124 -5.53 0.99 13.54
CA LYS A 124 -6.24 1.72 12.48
C LYS A 124 -5.36 2.87 12.00
N GLN A 125 -5.07 2.91 10.70
CA GLN A 125 -4.34 4.01 10.10
C GLN A 125 -5.19 5.30 10.19
N GLU A 126 -4.74 6.27 10.97
CA GLU A 126 -5.24 7.64 10.93
C GLU A 126 -4.40 8.44 9.93
N GLY A 127 -5.05 9.05 8.94
CA GLY A 127 -4.36 9.81 7.90
C GLY A 127 -3.43 8.97 7.01
N HIS A 128 -2.23 9.51 6.74
CA HIS A 128 -1.17 8.93 5.89
C HIS A 128 -0.14 8.11 6.68
N ILE A 129 -0.43 7.78 7.94
CA ILE A 129 0.56 7.19 8.83
C ILE A 129 0.46 5.67 8.76
N ALA A 130 1.48 5.03 8.18
CA ALA A 130 1.70 3.61 8.35
C ALA A 130 2.09 3.35 9.81
N MET A 131 1.12 2.94 10.64
CA MET A 131 1.35 2.65 12.06
C MET A 131 1.37 1.15 12.32
N PHE A 132 2.42 0.69 12.99
CA PHE A 132 2.37 -0.54 13.79
C PHE A 132 1.93 -0.20 15.23
N PRO A 133 1.33 -1.14 15.97
CA PRO A 133 1.01 -0.96 17.38
C PRO A 133 2.29 -0.87 18.21
N GLU A 134 2.23 -0.16 19.34
CA GLU A 134 3.33 -0.05 20.31
C GLU A 134 3.85 -1.40 20.76
N GLU A 135 2.98 -2.40 20.84
CA GLU A 135 3.33 -3.77 21.21
C GLU A 135 4.46 -4.34 20.33
N LEU A 136 4.49 -4.02 19.04
CA LEU A 136 5.52 -4.51 18.12
C LEU A 136 6.93 -4.03 18.51
N PRO A 137 7.25 -2.72 18.54
CA PRO A 137 8.57 -2.25 18.96
C PRO A 137 8.82 -2.57 20.43
N ALA A 138 7.82 -2.56 21.32
CA ALA A 138 8.03 -2.88 22.73
C ALA A 138 8.56 -4.31 22.93
N ARG A 139 8.00 -5.31 22.23
CA ARG A 139 8.50 -6.69 22.23
C ARG A 139 9.95 -6.74 21.75
N LEU A 140 10.25 -6.09 20.62
CA LEU A 140 11.60 -6.06 20.04
C LEU A 140 12.64 -5.40 20.96
N ILE A 141 12.28 -4.28 21.59
CA ILE A 141 13.15 -3.56 22.53
C ILE A 141 13.44 -4.43 23.74
N LYS A 142 12.42 -5.09 24.32
CA LYS A 142 12.63 -6.03 25.43
C LYS A 142 13.55 -7.20 25.03
N MET A 143 13.39 -7.76 23.83
CA MET A 143 14.21 -8.88 23.37
C MET A 143 15.68 -8.54 23.14
N PHE A 144 16.00 -7.31 22.71
CA PHE A 144 17.32 -7.01 22.12
C PHE A 144 18.03 -5.76 22.68
N ALA A 145 17.46 -5.08 23.67
CA ALA A 145 18.06 -3.92 24.31
C ALA A 145 17.93 -3.97 25.83
N PHE A 146 18.95 -3.53 26.56
CA PHE A 146 18.91 -3.34 28.00
C PHE A 146 18.42 -1.93 28.35
N VAL A 147 18.00 -1.72 29.60
CA VAL A 147 17.64 -0.39 30.12
C VAL A 147 18.81 0.57 29.89
N GLY A 148 18.51 1.80 29.44
CA GLY A 148 19.49 2.82 29.10
C GLY A 148 20.14 2.67 27.71
N ASP A 149 19.96 1.54 27.01
CA ASP A 149 20.40 1.41 25.62
C ASP A 149 19.66 2.39 24.71
N THR A 150 20.24 2.66 23.54
CA THR A 150 19.66 3.55 22.53
C THR A 150 19.05 2.77 21.37
N VAL A 151 17.77 3.03 21.09
CA VAL A 151 17.02 2.46 19.97
C VAL A 151 16.98 3.46 18.82
N LEU A 152 17.34 3.03 17.61
CA LEU A 152 17.30 3.85 16.41
C LEU A 152 16.12 3.46 15.51
N ASP A 153 15.31 4.43 15.11
CA ASP A 153 14.28 4.27 14.07
C ASP A 153 14.52 5.25 12.91
N PRO A 154 15.08 4.81 11.78
CA PRO A 154 15.36 5.69 10.64
C PRO A 154 14.11 6.13 9.86
N PHE A 155 12.94 5.58 10.16
CA PHE A 155 11.67 5.92 9.54
C PHE A 155 10.61 6.14 10.62
N LEU A 156 10.86 7.13 11.46
CA LEU A 156 10.17 7.33 12.74
C LEU A 156 8.65 7.49 12.60
N GLY A 157 8.18 8.09 11.50
CA GLY A 157 6.77 8.33 11.26
C GLY A 157 6.13 9.08 12.42
N SER A 158 5.09 8.51 13.02
CA SER A 158 4.41 9.12 14.19
C SER A 158 5.14 8.99 15.52
N GLY A 159 6.31 8.35 15.58
CA GLY A 159 7.09 8.23 16.82
C GLY A 159 6.76 7.03 17.70
N THR A 160 6.09 5.99 17.19
CA THR A 160 5.69 4.81 17.99
C THR A 160 6.90 4.09 18.61
N THR A 161 8.02 3.96 17.88
CA THR A 161 9.24 3.31 18.39
C THR A 161 9.87 4.09 19.53
N SER A 162 9.97 5.43 19.40
CA SER A 162 10.48 6.29 20.46
C SER A 162 9.62 6.28 21.71
N MET A 163 8.29 6.24 21.54
CA MET A 163 7.35 6.09 22.66
C MET A 163 7.56 4.76 23.39
N ALA A 164 7.65 3.64 22.66
CA ALA A 164 7.91 2.33 23.24
C ALA A 164 9.26 2.26 23.95
N ALA A 165 10.31 2.87 23.37
CA ALA A 165 11.63 2.95 23.99
C ALA A 165 11.58 3.71 25.31
N ARG A 166 10.96 4.90 25.33
CA ARG A 166 10.81 5.70 26.56
C ARG A 166 10.04 4.95 27.64
N ASN A 167 8.90 4.35 27.29
CA ASN A 167 8.07 3.60 28.24
C ASN A 167 8.79 2.37 28.81
N LEU A 168 9.81 1.87 28.11
CA LEU A 168 10.70 0.80 28.56
C LEU A 168 12.02 1.34 29.12
N GLU A 169 12.16 2.63 29.41
CA GLU A 169 13.38 3.22 29.99
C GLU A 169 14.64 3.04 29.11
N ARG A 170 14.46 3.11 27.79
CA ARG A 170 15.53 3.16 26.78
C ARG A 170 15.56 4.55 26.15
N ASN A 171 16.75 4.95 25.71
CA ASN A 171 16.93 6.13 24.88
C ASN A 171 16.47 5.84 23.45
N SER A 172 16.10 6.87 22.69
CA SER A 172 15.78 6.70 21.28
C SER A 172 16.28 7.84 20.41
N ILE A 173 16.61 7.50 19.17
CA ILE A 173 16.93 8.43 18.09
C ILE A 173 16.02 8.05 16.92
N GLY A 174 15.44 9.02 16.24
CA GLY A 174 14.67 8.75 15.04
C GLY A 174 14.80 9.82 13.97
N TYR A 175 14.69 9.40 12.72
CA TYR A 175 14.72 10.27 11.56
C TYR A 175 13.35 10.26 10.87
N GLU A 176 12.86 11.44 10.47
CA GLU A 176 11.63 11.61 9.72
C GLU A 176 11.82 12.73 8.70
N ILE A 177 11.52 12.44 7.43
CA ILE A 177 11.73 13.37 6.31
C ILE A 177 10.58 14.38 6.19
N ASN A 178 9.37 13.98 6.59
CA ASN A 178 8.20 14.82 6.48
C ASN A 178 7.95 15.60 7.78
N GLN A 179 8.25 16.89 7.74
CA GLN A 179 8.10 17.82 8.86
C GLN A 179 6.68 17.87 9.45
N ASP A 180 5.64 17.53 8.68
CA ASP A 180 4.25 17.47 9.18
C ASP A 180 4.04 16.45 10.31
N PHE A 181 4.96 15.51 10.49
CA PHE A 181 4.88 14.53 11.56
C PHE A 181 5.34 15.08 12.91
N ILE A 182 6.05 16.20 12.96
CA ILE A 182 6.59 16.78 14.21
C ILE A 182 5.49 16.99 15.28
N PRO A 183 4.32 17.60 14.97
CA PRO A 183 3.25 17.74 15.95
C PRO A 183 2.73 16.38 16.47
N ALA A 184 2.58 15.39 15.59
CA ALA A 184 2.12 14.06 15.96
C ALA A 184 3.13 13.33 16.86
N ILE A 185 4.43 13.46 16.56
CA ILE A 185 5.52 12.91 17.39
C ILE A 185 5.51 13.58 18.77
N ARG A 186 5.44 14.92 18.83
CA ARG A 186 5.39 15.66 20.11
C ARG A 186 4.21 15.26 20.97
N GLN A 187 3.04 15.10 20.36
CA GLN A 187 1.84 14.64 21.05
C GLN A 187 2.02 13.20 21.56
N LYS A 188 2.51 12.28 20.72
CA LYS A 188 2.69 10.88 21.11
C LYS A 188 3.72 10.69 22.22
N LEU A 189 4.77 11.50 22.20
CA LEU A 189 5.77 11.57 23.26
C LEU A 189 5.35 12.45 24.44
N ASN A 190 4.11 12.95 24.50
CA ASN A 190 3.63 13.79 25.60
C ASN A 190 4.63 14.88 26.04
N VAL A 191 5.34 15.50 25.11
CA VAL A 191 6.50 16.39 25.40
C VAL A 191 6.11 17.58 26.30
N CYS A 192 4.83 17.99 26.27
CA CYS A 192 4.32 19.10 27.07
C CYS A 192 3.87 18.71 28.49
N GLN A 193 3.97 17.44 28.89
CA GLN A 193 3.62 16.98 30.23
C GLN A 193 4.91 16.71 31.03
N MET A 194 4.87 16.96 32.34
CA MET A 194 5.99 16.58 33.21
C MET A 194 6.12 15.05 33.21
N ASP A 195 7.25 14.58 32.72
CA ASP A 195 7.62 13.17 32.80
C ASP A 195 8.23 12.90 34.18
N ILE A 196 7.66 11.94 34.91
CA ILE A 196 8.14 11.52 36.23
C ILE A 196 9.59 11.00 36.14
N HIS A 197 10.00 10.51 34.97
CA HIS A 197 11.33 9.99 34.70
C HIS A 197 12.33 11.03 34.16
N GLY A 198 11.90 12.28 33.93
CA GLY A 198 12.79 13.36 33.51
C GLY A 198 13.37 13.19 32.09
N ALA A 199 12.57 12.69 31.15
CA ALA A 199 13.02 12.55 29.75
C ALA A 199 13.29 13.90 29.08
N GLU A 200 14.43 14.03 28.41
CA GLU A 200 14.78 15.18 27.59
C GLU A 200 14.44 14.90 26.11
N TYR A 201 13.84 15.88 25.44
CA TYR A 201 13.47 15.76 24.03
C TYR A 201 14.21 16.83 23.22
N SER A 202 15.00 16.40 22.23
CA SER A 202 15.63 17.27 21.25
C SER A 202 15.05 17.00 19.86
N PHE A 203 14.65 18.07 19.17
CA PHE A 203 14.20 18.03 17.78
C PHE A 203 15.18 18.86 16.97
N LEU A 204 15.93 18.20 16.09
CA LEU A 204 16.96 18.82 15.27
C LEU A 204 16.54 18.71 13.80
N GLU A 205 16.85 19.74 13.02
CA GLU A 205 16.65 19.75 11.58
C GLU A 205 17.99 19.46 10.91
N ASP A 206 18.00 18.42 10.07
CA ASP A 206 19.17 18.10 9.25
C ASP A 206 19.11 18.92 7.95
N SER A 207 20.16 19.70 7.71
CA SER A 207 20.32 20.53 6.50
C SER A 207 21.26 19.90 5.48
N ALA A 208 21.72 18.68 5.71
CA ALA A 208 22.59 17.95 4.79
C ALA A 208 21.91 17.76 3.42
N THR A 209 22.57 18.24 2.37
CA THR A 209 22.14 18.04 1.00
C THR A 209 22.86 16.79 0.46
N ILE A 210 22.18 15.65 0.49
CA ILE A 210 22.72 14.38 -0.02
C ILE A 210 22.03 14.09 -1.36
N ASP A 211 22.82 13.82 -2.39
CA ASP A 211 22.31 13.27 -3.64
C ASP A 211 22.04 11.77 -3.45
N CYS A 212 20.79 11.45 -3.13
CA CYS A 212 20.37 10.07 -2.88
C CYS A 212 20.61 9.14 -4.07
N GLU A 213 20.50 9.63 -5.31
CA GLU A 213 20.69 8.78 -6.49
C GLU A 213 22.14 8.35 -6.61
N GLN A 214 23.09 9.29 -6.45
CA GLN A 214 24.52 8.99 -6.44
C GLN A 214 24.93 8.06 -5.31
N GLU A 215 24.36 8.21 -4.11
CA GLU A 215 24.65 7.31 -2.99
C GLU A 215 24.09 5.91 -3.22
N ILE A 216 22.91 5.79 -3.84
CA ILE A 216 22.31 4.48 -4.18
C ILE A 216 23.18 3.73 -5.19
N GLU A 217 23.77 4.41 -6.18
CA GLU A 217 24.64 3.79 -7.18
C GLU A 217 25.93 3.20 -6.57
N LYS A 218 26.38 3.74 -5.43
CA LYS A 218 27.57 3.25 -4.72
C LYS A 218 27.29 1.99 -3.88
N LEU A 219 26.03 1.61 -3.71
CA LEU A 219 25.67 0.47 -2.86
C LEU A 219 26.11 -0.85 -3.50
N PRO A 220 26.61 -1.81 -2.71
CA PRO A 220 27.08 -3.10 -3.22
C PRO A 220 25.94 -3.96 -3.78
N TYR A 221 24.69 -3.68 -3.37
CA TYR A 221 23.49 -4.30 -3.90
C TYR A 221 22.50 -3.23 -4.35
N VAL A 222 22.19 -3.22 -5.65
CA VAL A 222 21.14 -2.40 -6.24
C VAL A 222 20.11 -3.33 -6.88
N PHE A 223 18.88 -3.29 -6.38
CA PHE A 223 17.80 -4.12 -6.89
C PHE A 223 17.48 -3.76 -8.35
N LYS A 224 17.40 -4.78 -9.20
CA LYS A 224 16.90 -4.68 -10.58
C LYS A 224 15.76 -5.69 -10.73
N ASP A 225 14.53 -5.21 -10.99
CA ASP A 225 13.40 -6.13 -11.19
C ASP A 225 13.65 -6.95 -12.47
N PRO A 226 13.80 -8.29 -12.37
CA PRO A 226 14.01 -9.13 -13.55
C PRO A 226 12.77 -9.14 -14.46
N HIS A 227 11.60 -8.81 -13.92
CA HIS A 227 10.36 -8.71 -14.67
C HIS A 227 9.95 -7.25 -14.73
N LYS A 228 10.23 -6.57 -15.85
CA LYS A 228 9.65 -5.25 -16.10
C LYS A 228 8.13 -5.36 -15.97
N LEU A 229 7.58 -4.76 -14.92
CA LEU A 229 6.15 -4.53 -14.85
C LEU A 229 5.88 -3.39 -15.83
N ASP A 230 5.28 -3.69 -16.97
CA ASP A 230 4.74 -2.66 -17.85
C ASP A 230 3.75 -1.86 -17.00
N LYS A 231 4.17 -0.67 -16.57
CA LYS A 231 3.29 0.30 -15.90
C LYS A 231 2.31 0.76 -16.96
N LYS A 232 1.24 -0.02 -17.18
CA LYS A 232 0.23 0.27 -18.20
C LYS A 232 -0.44 1.61 -17.91
N ILE A 233 -0.55 1.94 -16.62
CA ILE A 233 -1.11 3.18 -16.12
C ILE A 233 -0.24 3.63 -14.93
N ASP A 234 0.03 4.94 -14.84
CA ASP A 234 0.68 5.53 -13.67
C ASP A 234 -0.16 5.24 -12.41
N PRO A 235 0.37 4.52 -11.39
CA PRO A 235 -0.36 4.21 -10.16
C PRO A 235 -0.90 5.45 -9.45
N LYS A 236 -0.27 6.62 -9.60
CA LYS A 236 -0.75 7.88 -9.03
C LYS A 236 -2.08 8.35 -9.63
N LYS A 237 -2.39 7.96 -10.88
CA LYS A 237 -3.62 8.36 -11.59
C LYS A 237 -4.83 7.50 -11.25
N LEU A 238 -4.61 6.32 -10.68
CA LEU A 238 -5.64 5.38 -10.28
C LEU A 238 -5.42 5.06 -8.79
N LEU A 239 -5.77 5.93 -7.86
CA LEU A 239 -5.60 5.62 -6.44
C LEU A 239 -6.70 4.64 -5.99
N PHE A 240 -6.54 3.33 -6.23
CA PHE A 240 -7.38 2.32 -5.59
C PHE A 240 -6.97 2.14 -4.12
N GLY A 241 -7.17 3.18 -3.33
CA GLY A 241 -7.03 3.17 -1.88
C GLY A 241 -5.65 3.53 -1.33
N SER A 242 -4.63 3.84 -2.14
CA SER A 242 -3.40 4.41 -1.58
C SER A 242 -3.64 5.90 -1.31
N LYS A 243 -3.95 6.26 -0.06
CA LYS A 243 -4.00 7.64 0.40
C LYS A 243 -2.57 8.18 0.41
N ILE A 244 -2.04 8.60 -0.75
CA ILE A 244 -0.67 9.14 -0.84
C ILE A 244 -0.69 10.64 -1.17
N ASP A 245 -1.84 11.22 -1.53
CA ASP A 245 -1.95 12.67 -1.76
C ASP A 245 -2.94 13.35 -0.81
N ARG A 246 -2.53 14.55 -0.35
CA ARG A 246 -3.10 15.39 0.72
C ARG A 246 -4.53 15.93 0.48
N ASN A 247 -5.30 15.38 -0.46
CA ASN A 247 -6.67 15.82 -0.76
C ASN A 247 -7.68 14.66 -0.76
N SER A 248 -7.55 13.66 0.12
CA SER A 248 -8.55 12.58 0.20
C SER A 248 -9.63 12.87 1.24
N ALA A 249 -10.45 13.89 1.01
CA ALA A 249 -11.85 13.76 1.36
C ALA A 249 -12.47 12.84 0.30
N ASP A 250 -12.95 11.70 0.78
CA ASP A 250 -13.61 10.61 0.04
C ASP A 250 -12.73 9.71 -0.83
N ARG A 251 -13.00 8.41 -0.69
CA ARG A 251 -12.69 7.39 -1.69
C ARG A 251 -13.16 7.94 -3.03
N GLU A 252 -12.32 8.03 -4.07
CA GLU A 252 -12.85 8.17 -5.44
C GLU A 252 -13.46 6.83 -5.88
N GLU A 253 -14.55 6.41 -5.20
CA GLU A 253 -15.54 5.48 -5.76
C GLU A 253 -16.15 6.07 -7.04
N TYR A 254 -16.05 7.39 -7.19
CA TYR A 254 -16.74 8.17 -8.19
C TYR A 254 -15.81 9.15 -8.92
N PHE A 255 -15.76 9.03 -10.24
CA PHE A 255 -15.08 9.95 -11.14
C PHE A 255 -16.07 10.92 -11.77
N SER A 256 -15.57 12.04 -12.30
CA SER A 256 -16.32 12.90 -13.22
C SER A 256 -15.74 12.77 -14.62
N VAL A 257 -16.59 12.80 -15.64
CA VAL A 257 -16.14 12.83 -17.04
C VAL A 257 -15.67 14.25 -17.35
N LYS A 258 -14.41 14.38 -17.76
CA LYS A 258 -13.82 15.66 -18.18
C LYS A 258 -14.15 15.96 -19.64
N GLU A 259 -14.07 14.94 -20.48
CA GLU A 259 -14.19 15.06 -21.93
C GLU A 259 -14.66 13.72 -22.53
N VAL A 260 -15.58 13.79 -23.50
CA VAL A 260 -16.00 12.64 -24.30
C VAL A 260 -15.28 12.74 -25.65
N ILE A 261 -14.33 11.83 -25.88
CA ILE A 261 -13.50 11.85 -27.10
C ILE A 261 -14.22 11.16 -28.24
N SER A 262 -14.87 10.02 -27.93
CA SER A 262 -15.72 9.31 -28.87
C SER A 262 -16.77 8.48 -28.12
N PRO A 263 -17.75 7.86 -28.82
CA PRO A 263 -18.71 6.95 -28.18
C PRO A 263 -18.05 5.77 -27.45
N GLU A 264 -16.83 5.41 -27.84
CA GLU A 264 -16.04 4.38 -27.19
C GLU A 264 -15.11 4.91 -26.10
N VAL A 265 -14.65 6.17 -26.18
CA VAL A 265 -13.53 6.66 -25.37
C VAL A 265 -13.89 7.93 -24.61
N ILE A 266 -13.69 7.91 -23.30
CA ILE A 266 -13.89 9.08 -22.43
C ILE A 266 -12.67 9.36 -21.56
N ARG A 267 -12.44 10.64 -21.28
CA ARG A 267 -11.40 11.13 -20.37
C ARG A 267 -12.03 11.53 -19.04
N LEU A 268 -11.46 11.03 -17.95
CA LEU A 268 -11.90 11.33 -16.60
C LEU A 268 -11.21 12.59 -16.03
N SER A 269 -11.74 13.12 -14.93
CA SER A 269 -11.22 14.29 -14.22
C SER A 269 -9.75 14.14 -13.79
N ASN A 270 -9.31 12.93 -13.44
CA ASN A 270 -7.93 12.60 -13.10
C ASN A 270 -7.01 12.41 -14.32
N GLY A 271 -7.51 12.68 -15.54
CA GLY A 271 -6.77 12.56 -16.79
C GLY A 271 -6.70 11.16 -17.37
N LEU A 272 -7.31 10.16 -16.74
CA LEU A 272 -7.34 8.79 -17.24
C LEU A 272 -8.23 8.68 -18.50
N LEU A 273 -7.70 8.01 -19.53
CA LEU A 273 -8.46 7.61 -20.71
C LEU A 273 -9.00 6.20 -20.53
N ILE A 274 -10.30 6.04 -20.65
CA ILE A 274 -10.97 4.74 -20.57
C ILE A 274 -11.77 4.46 -21.84
N ARG A 275 -11.89 3.18 -22.18
CA ARG A 275 -12.72 2.68 -23.28
C ARG A 275 -13.92 1.91 -22.73
N LEU A 276 -15.11 2.21 -23.24
CA LEU A 276 -16.35 1.57 -22.82
C LEU A 276 -16.38 0.13 -23.33
N MET A 277 -16.36 -0.83 -22.41
CA MET A 277 -16.39 -2.25 -22.74
C MET A 277 -17.69 -2.65 -23.47
N GLY A 278 -17.55 -3.37 -24.57
CA GLY A 278 -18.66 -3.90 -25.38
C GLY A 278 -19.33 -2.89 -26.31
N VAL A 279 -18.84 -1.65 -26.35
CA VAL A 279 -19.36 -0.57 -27.20
C VAL A 279 -18.43 -0.40 -28.40
N ARG A 280 -19.00 -0.29 -29.59
CA ARG A 280 -18.31 0.09 -30.82
C ARG A 280 -19.02 1.25 -31.53
N GLU A 281 -18.26 2.15 -32.13
CA GLU A 281 -18.79 3.31 -32.82
C GLU A 281 -19.74 2.94 -33.97
N ASN A 282 -20.80 3.73 -34.11
CA ASN A 282 -21.66 3.74 -35.28
C ASN A 282 -21.48 5.09 -35.98
N THR A 283 -20.77 5.11 -37.11
CA THR A 283 -20.36 6.34 -37.79
C THR A 283 -21.52 7.29 -38.11
N ALA A 284 -22.72 6.78 -38.35
CA ALA A 284 -23.92 7.59 -38.61
C ALA A 284 -24.43 8.32 -37.35
N MET A 285 -24.19 7.75 -36.17
CA MET A 285 -24.76 8.21 -34.90
C MET A 285 -23.73 8.85 -33.95
N ASN A 286 -22.44 8.90 -34.35
CA ASN A 286 -21.35 9.34 -33.48
C ASN A 286 -21.59 10.71 -32.83
N GLY A 287 -22.09 11.70 -33.56
CA GLY A 287 -22.40 13.02 -33.01
C GLY A 287 -23.49 12.97 -31.93
N LEU A 288 -24.56 12.21 -32.18
CA LEU A 288 -25.65 12.01 -31.22
C LEU A 288 -25.18 11.21 -29.99
N ALA A 289 -24.34 10.21 -30.19
CA ALA A 289 -23.77 9.38 -29.13
C ALA A 289 -22.84 10.19 -28.21
N VAL A 290 -21.97 11.03 -28.76
CA VAL A 290 -21.10 11.92 -27.96
C VAL A 290 -21.93 12.91 -27.14
N ASN A 291 -22.95 13.53 -27.75
CA ASN A 291 -23.85 14.43 -27.04
C ASN A 291 -24.62 13.71 -25.93
N PHE A 292 -25.09 12.49 -26.21
CA PHE A 292 -25.79 11.66 -25.23
C PHE A 292 -24.92 11.34 -24.02
N ILE A 293 -23.68 10.91 -24.23
CA ILE A 293 -22.74 10.64 -23.13
C ILE A 293 -22.47 11.92 -22.35
N THR A 294 -22.22 13.03 -23.06
CA THR A 294 -21.93 14.33 -22.45
C THR A 294 -23.09 14.75 -21.54
N GLU A 295 -24.33 14.77 -22.04
CA GLU A 295 -25.50 15.16 -21.26
C GLU A 295 -25.79 14.21 -20.10
N LYS A 296 -25.65 12.89 -20.29
CA LYS A 296 -25.85 11.91 -19.20
C LYS A 296 -24.78 11.99 -18.12
N THR A 297 -23.57 12.45 -18.45
CA THR A 297 -22.45 12.49 -17.51
C THR A 297 -22.17 13.88 -16.94
N LYS A 298 -22.74 14.94 -17.54
CA LYS A 298 -22.62 16.33 -17.09
C LYS A 298 -23.16 16.51 -15.67
N GLY A 299 -22.29 17.00 -14.79
CA GLY A 299 -22.61 17.17 -13.36
C GLY A 299 -22.86 15.86 -12.59
N GLN A 300 -22.71 14.70 -13.26
CA GLN A 300 -22.89 13.39 -12.64
C GLN A 300 -21.54 12.79 -12.24
N LYS A 301 -21.63 11.90 -11.27
CA LYS A 301 -20.53 11.06 -10.80
C LYS A 301 -20.67 9.67 -11.39
N ILE A 302 -19.57 9.06 -11.83
CA ILE A 302 -19.56 7.72 -12.41
C ILE A 302 -18.62 6.78 -11.65
N PHE A 303 -18.92 5.49 -11.60
CA PHE A 303 -18.02 4.46 -11.07
C PHE A 303 -17.74 3.40 -12.13
N LEU A 304 -16.58 2.76 -12.02
CA LEU A 304 -16.08 1.82 -13.02
C LEU A 304 -16.12 0.38 -12.49
N LYS A 305 -16.56 -0.55 -13.32
CA LYS A 305 -16.37 -1.99 -13.11
C LYS A 305 -15.54 -2.59 -14.25
N PHE A 306 -14.83 -3.66 -13.97
CA PHE A 306 -13.89 -4.28 -14.91
C PHE A 306 -14.33 -5.71 -15.23
N ASP A 307 -14.02 -6.15 -16.45
CA ASP A 307 -14.11 -7.55 -16.84
C ASP A 307 -12.78 -8.28 -16.63
N LEU A 308 -12.70 -9.55 -17.09
CA LEU A 308 -11.47 -10.34 -17.13
C LEU A 308 -10.38 -9.63 -17.94
N GLN A 309 -10.72 -9.16 -19.15
CA GLN A 309 -9.83 -8.32 -19.94
C GLN A 309 -9.96 -6.86 -19.50
N LYS A 310 -8.86 -6.29 -19.03
CA LYS A 310 -8.82 -4.91 -18.49
C LYS A 310 -8.24 -3.88 -19.43
N HIS A 311 -7.51 -4.32 -20.45
CA HIS A 311 -6.87 -3.44 -21.41
C HIS A 311 -7.10 -3.95 -22.83
N ASP A 312 -7.29 -3.02 -23.77
CA ASP A 312 -7.34 -3.35 -25.19
C ASP A 312 -5.92 -3.45 -25.80
N SER A 313 -5.85 -3.74 -27.10
CA SER A 313 -4.60 -3.83 -27.86
C SER A 313 -3.82 -2.51 -27.94
N GLN A 314 -4.48 -1.37 -27.70
CA GLN A 314 -3.90 -0.03 -27.65
C GLN A 314 -3.60 0.40 -26.20
N ASN A 315 -3.64 -0.55 -25.26
CA ASN A 315 -3.36 -0.37 -23.84
C ASN A 315 -4.30 0.62 -23.12
N ARG A 316 -5.50 0.84 -23.65
CA ARG A 316 -6.56 1.65 -23.03
C ARG A 316 -7.33 0.81 -22.02
N LEU A 317 -7.70 1.39 -20.88
CA LEU A 317 -8.40 0.69 -19.81
C LEU A 317 -9.87 0.42 -20.22
N LEU A 318 -10.26 -0.85 -20.27
CA LEU A 318 -11.61 -1.31 -20.62
C LEU A 318 -12.51 -1.35 -19.38
N CYS A 319 -13.64 -0.63 -19.44
CA CYS A 319 -14.50 -0.42 -18.28
C CYS A 319 -15.99 -0.53 -18.63
N TYR A 320 -16.76 -1.06 -17.68
CA TYR A 320 -18.19 -0.82 -17.56
C TYR A 320 -18.42 0.45 -16.75
N VAL A 321 -19.07 1.45 -17.36
CA VAL A 321 -19.33 2.75 -16.75
C VAL A 321 -20.74 2.79 -16.18
N TYR A 322 -20.85 3.13 -14.90
CA TYR A 322 -22.12 3.31 -14.23
C TYR A 322 -22.22 4.72 -13.66
N LEU A 323 -23.36 5.37 -13.84
CA LEU A 323 -23.66 6.62 -13.13
C LEU A 323 -23.94 6.32 -11.65
N LYS A 324 -23.85 7.34 -10.79
CA LYS A 324 -24.14 7.23 -9.34
C LYS A 324 -25.51 6.63 -9.04
N ASN A 325 -26.50 6.88 -9.90
CA ASN A 325 -27.84 6.28 -9.82
C ASN A 325 -27.91 4.83 -10.34
N LYS A 326 -26.76 4.17 -10.56
CA LYS A 326 -26.60 2.81 -11.11
C LYS A 326 -27.04 2.63 -12.56
N THR A 327 -27.27 3.72 -13.30
CA THR A 327 -27.51 3.63 -14.76
C THR A 327 -26.28 3.06 -15.45
N PHE A 328 -26.46 1.97 -16.20
CA PHE A 328 -25.37 1.32 -16.93
C PHE A 328 -25.19 1.98 -18.30
N LEU A 329 -24.22 2.89 -18.41
CA LEU A 329 -24.04 3.76 -19.58
C LEU A 329 -23.76 2.95 -20.86
N ASN A 330 -22.87 1.96 -20.79
CA ASN A 330 -22.51 1.12 -21.95
C ASN A 330 -23.74 0.45 -22.58
N ALA A 331 -24.60 -0.14 -21.75
CA ALA A 331 -25.82 -0.80 -22.22
C ALA A 331 -26.85 0.20 -22.75
N HIS A 332 -26.89 1.41 -22.18
CA HIS A 332 -27.82 2.45 -22.60
C HIS A 332 -27.49 2.97 -24.00
N LEU A 333 -26.20 3.12 -24.32
CA LEU A 333 -25.77 3.53 -25.67
C LEU A 333 -26.25 2.55 -26.75
N ILE A 334 -26.14 1.25 -26.48
CA ILE A 334 -26.59 0.21 -27.40
C ILE A 334 -28.11 0.15 -27.48
N LYS A 335 -28.80 0.29 -26.34
CA LYS A 335 -30.25 0.30 -26.27
C LYS A 335 -30.89 1.50 -26.99
N GLU A 336 -30.20 2.61 -27.15
CA GLU A 336 -30.73 3.78 -27.87
C GLU A 336 -30.27 3.81 -29.34
N GLY A 337 -29.63 2.73 -29.83
CA GLY A 337 -29.10 2.66 -31.20
C GLY A 337 -27.93 3.61 -31.48
N LEU A 338 -27.36 4.23 -30.44
CA LEU A 338 -26.28 5.22 -30.55
C LEU A 338 -24.90 4.58 -30.76
N ALA A 339 -24.78 3.29 -30.45
CA ALA A 339 -23.57 2.51 -30.66
C ALA A 339 -23.93 1.05 -30.99
N ILE A 340 -23.00 0.35 -31.62
CA ILE A 340 -23.13 -1.07 -31.94
C ILE A 340 -22.33 -1.92 -30.94
N VAL A 341 -22.62 -3.21 -30.88
CA VAL A 341 -21.94 -4.15 -29.99
C VAL A 341 -20.56 -4.47 -30.54
N ASP A 342 -19.52 -4.29 -29.72
CA ASP A 342 -18.17 -4.75 -30.10
C ASP A 342 -18.08 -6.27 -30.04
N ARG A 343 -18.21 -6.93 -31.20
CA ARG A 343 -18.16 -8.41 -31.29
C ARG A 343 -16.74 -8.97 -31.26
N SER A 344 -15.70 -8.13 -31.34
CA SER A 344 -14.30 -8.55 -31.44
C SER A 344 -13.70 -9.12 -30.15
N VAL A 345 -14.33 -8.84 -29.01
CA VAL A 345 -13.87 -9.27 -27.69
C VAL A 345 -14.99 -10.07 -27.01
N ASP A 346 -14.62 -11.04 -26.18
CA ASP A 346 -15.57 -11.72 -25.31
C ASP A 346 -15.65 -11.02 -23.94
N PHE A 347 -16.88 -10.82 -23.44
CA PHE A 347 -17.12 -10.05 -22.22
C PHE A 347 -18.42 -10.48 -21.55
N ARG A 348 -18.50 -10.31 -20.23
CA ARG A 348 -19.57 -10.83 -19.36
C ARG A 348 -20.99 -10.47 -19.80
N TYR A 349 -21.20 -9.28 -20.37
CA TYR A 349 -22.52 -8.79 -20.76
C TYR A 349 -22.83 -8.92 -22.25
N LYS A 350 -22.05 -9.72 -23.01
CA LYS A 350 -22.16 -9.82 -24.47
C LYS A 350 -23.56 -10.22 -24.94
N ASP A 351 -24.14 -11.28 -24.38
CA ASP A 351 -25.51 -11.71 -24.74
C ASP A 351 -26.56 -10.65 -24.45
N LYS A 352 -26.41 -9.91 -23.34
CA LYS A 352 -27.30 -8.81 -22.99
C LYS A 352 -27.19 -7.67 -24.02
N PHE A 353 -25.98 -7.34 -24.44
CA PHE A 353 -25.74 -6.26 -25.41
C PHE A 353 -26.29 -6.64 -26.79
N MET A 354 -26.07 -7.88 -27.23
CA MET A 354 -26.63 -8.40 -28.49
C MET A 354 -28.17 -8.37 -28.50
N LYS A 355 -28.83 -8.72 -27.39
CA LYS A 355 -30.29 -8.63 -27.27
C LYS A 355 -30.80 -7.19 -27.35
N LEU A 356 -30.08 -6.23 -26.76
CA LEU A 356 -30.45 -4.81 -26.81
C LEU A 356 -30.27 -4.24 -28.23
N GLU A 357 -29.19 -4.60 -28.92
CA GLU A 357 -28.96 -4.20 -30.31
C GLU A 357 -30.06 -4.71 -31.24
N ALA A 358 -30.48 -5.97 -31.07
CA ALA A 358 -31.56 -6.57 -31.88
C ALA A 358 -32.95 -5.97 -31.64
N GLN A 359 -33.17 -5.27 -30.52
CA GLN A 359 -34.45 -4.59 -30.21
C GLN A 359 -34.56 -3.20 -30.84
N CYS A 360 -33.44 -2.65 -31.36
CA CYS A 360 -33.37 -1.35 -32.01
C CYS A 360 -33.22 -1.43 -33.53
N GLY A 361 -33.01 -2.64 -34.07
CA GLY A 361 -32.81 -2.91 -35.48
C GLY A 361 -34.10 -3.08 -36.27
#